data_AF-A0A7J2KEK0-F1
#
_entry.id   AF-A0A7J2KEK0-F1
#
_cell.length_a   1.000
_cell.length_b   1.000
_cell.length_c   1.000
_cell.angle_alpha   90.00
_cell.angle_beta   90.00
_cell.angle_gamma   90.00
#
_symmetry.space_group_name_H-M   'P 1'
#
loop_
_entity.id
_entity.type
_entity.pdbx_description
1 polymer ?
#
loop_
_entity_poly.entity_id
_entity_poly.type
_entity_poly.pdbx_seq_one_letter_code
_entity_poly.pdbx_strand_id
1 'polypeptide(L)'
;MTVDSKFLSKPSYYFNVCSARKFLRMRDFLHYGSQLVPERLESETWSMAWAYIREIDDIIDRSIDCEKQLDILSREWSIYKDILDGNSLKSYGKRIYIRHLW
;
A
#
# COMPACT_ATOMS: atom_id res chain seq x y z
N MET A 1 11.76 18.25 17.30
CA MET A 1 10.58 17.67 17.97
C MET A 1 10.58 16.17 17.70
N THR A 2 11.01 15.36 18.67
CA THR A 2 10.94 13.90 18.60
C THR A 2 9.51 13.47 18.90
N VAL A 3 8.78 13.03 17.87
CA VAL A 3 7.43 12.47 18.06
C VAL A 3 7.58 11.15 18.79
N ASP A 4 7.10 11.10 20.03
CA ASP A 4 7.09 9.89 20.85
C ASP A 4 6.36 8.76 20.11
N SER A 5 7.09 7.67 19.84
CA SER A 5 6.61 6.53 19.07
C SER A 5 5.42 5.80 19.71
N LYS A 6 5.13 6.10 20.99
CA LYS A 6 3.99 5.61 21.78
C LYS A 6 2.63 6.17 21.33
N PHE A 7 2.58 7.28 20.59
CA PHE A 7 1.32 7.86 20.08
C PHE A 7 0.92 7.41 18.67
N LEU A 8 1.79 6.68 17.97
CA LEU A 8 1.44 6.05 16.70
C LEU A 8 0.74 4.71 16.97
N SER A 9 -0.46 4.77 17.55
CA SER A 9 -1.35 3.61 17.57
C SER A 9 -1.56 3.14 16.12
N LYS A 10 -1.40 1.83 15.88
CA LYS A 10 -1.57 1.28 14.54
C LYS A 10 -3.02 1.58 14.11
N PRO A 11 -3.25 2.25 12.95
CA PRO A 11 -4.60 2.57 12.52
C PRO A 11 -5.43 1.29 12.41
N SER A 12 -6.70 1.38 12.79
CA SER A 12 -7.62 0.24 12.72
C SER A 12 -7.71 -0.29 11.30
N TYR A 13 -7.99 -1.58 11.15
CA TYR A 13 -8.15 -2.21 9.84
C TYR A 13 -9.17 -1.45 8.98
N TYR A 14 -10.34 -1.14 9.53
CA TYR A 14 -11.38 -0.34 8.85
C TYR A 14 -10.90 1.05 8.43
N PHE A 15 -10.10 1.73 9.27
CA PHE A 15 -9.52 3.02 8.90
C PHE A 15 -8.63 2.91 7.65
N ASN A 16 -7.81 1.85 7.57
CA ASN A 16 -6.95 1.61 6.42
C ASN A 16 -7.76 1.30 5.16
N VAL A 17 -8.78 0.43 5.25
CA VAL A 17 -9.68 0.10 4.13
C VAL A 17 -10.40 1.34 3.62
N CYS A 18 -10.99 2.15 4.52
CA CYS A 18 -11.68 3.39 4.13
C CYS A 18 -10.74 4.40 3.49
N SER A 19 -9.50 4.50 3.97
CA SER A 19 -8.47 5.36 3.38
C SER A 19 -8.07 4.90 1.98
N ALA A 20 -7.86 3.60 1.78
CA ALA A 20 -7.57 3.01 0.48
C ALA A 20 -8.71 3.26 -0.51
N ARG A 21 -9.97 3.01 -0.11
CA ARG A 21 -11.15 3.30 -0.93
C ARG A 21 -11.29 4.78 -1.28
N LYS A 22 -11.01 5.68 -0.33
CA LYS A 22 -11.02 7.13 -0.58
C LYS A 22 -9.96 7.52 -1.60
N PHE A 23 -8.74 7.00 -1.45
CA PHE A 23 -7.64 7.24 -2.37
C PHE A 23 -7.99 6.78 -3.80
N LEU A 24 -8.50 5.56 -3.97
CA LEU A 24 -8.87 5.01 -5.28
C LEU A 24 -10.01 5.78 -5.95
N ARG A 25 -10.97 6.32 -5.18
CA ARG A 25 -12.06 7.16 -5.73
C ARG A 25 -11.56 8.46 -6.38
N MET A 26 -10.39 8.94 -6.01
CA MET A 26 -9.82 10.20 -6.52
C MET A 26 -8.93 10.01 -7.75
N ARG A 27 -8.75 8.78 -8.25
CA ARG A 27 -7.86 8.47 -9.38
C ARG A 27 -8.62 8.41 -10.70
N ASP A 28 -9.26 7.29 -10.98
CA ASP A 28 -10.07 7.08 -12.19
C ASP A 28 -11.08 5.93 -11.98
N PHE A 29 -11.95 5.71 -12.97
CA PHE A 29 -13.01 4.70 -12.92
C PHE A 29 -12.48 3.25 -12.81
N LEU A 30 -11.33 2.95 -13.43
CA LEU A 30 -10.72 1.61 -13.40
C LEU A 30 -10.28 1.24 -11.99
N HIS A 31 -9.68 2.19 -11.27
CA HIS A 31 -9.25 2.01 -9.90
C HIS A 31 -10.41 2.02 -8.89
N TYR A 32 -11.53 2.68 -9.22
CA TYR A 32 -12.78 2.59 -8.47
C TYR A 32 -13.46 1.22 -8.62
N GLY A 33 -13.27 0.52 -9.74
CA GLY A 33 -13.90 -0.78 -10.02
C GLY A 33 -13.66 -1.84 -8.95
N SER A 34 -12.56 -1.76 -8.19
CA SER A 34 -12.30 -2.65 -7.04
C SER A 34 -13.36 -2.54 -5.93
N GLN A 35 -14.08 -1.43 -5.85
CA GLN A 35 -15.17 -1.19 -4.89
C GLN A 35 -16.50 -1.80 -5.35
N LEU A 36 -16.61 -2.12 -6.64
CA LEU A 36 -17.76 -2.80 -7.22
C LEU A 36 -17.62 -4.34 -7.14
N VAL A 37 -16.46 -4.84 -6.72
CA VAL A 37 -16.26 -6.27 -6.42
C VAL A 37 -17.24 -6.67 -5.32
N PRO A 38 -18.12 -7.66 -5.55
CA PRO A 38 -19.09 -8.10 -4.55
C PRO A 38 -18.39 -8.49 -3.24
N GLU A 39 -19.06 -8.26 -2.09
CA GLU A 39 -18.52 -8.59 -0.76
C GLU A 39 -18.08 -10.06 -0.64
N ARG A 40 -18.69 -10.96 -1.42
CA ARG A 40 -18.30 -12.39 -1.52
C ARG A 40 -16.86 -12.64 -1.97
N LEU A 41 -16.19 -11.66 -2.58
CA LEU A 41 -14.79 -11.74 -3.03
C LEU A 41 -13.87 -10.78 -2.27
N GLU A 42 -14.27 -10.34 -1.07
CA GLU A 42 -13.48 -9.47 -0.18
C GLU A 42 -13.09 -8.13 -0.82
N SER A 43 -14.08 -7.29 -1.14
CA SER A 43 -13.91 -5.91 -1.65
C SER A 43 -12.85 -5.09 -0.89
N GLU A 44 -12.70 -5.33 0.42
CA GLU A 44 -11.72 -4.66 1.27
C GLU A 44 -10.28 -5.04 0.92
N THR A 45 -10.01 -6.34 0.78
CA THR A 45 -8.72 -6.89 0.35
C THR A 45 -8.34 -6.34 -1.01
N TRP A 46 -9.28 -6.33 -1.96
CA TRP A 46 -9.06 -5.73 -3.28
C TRP A 46 -8.78 -4.23 -3.22
N SER A 47 -9.52 -3.47 -2.41
CA SER A 47 -9.30 -2.04 -2.24
C SER A 47 -7.91 -1.75 -1.68
N MET A 48 -7.46 -2.53 -0.71
CA MET A 48 -6.14 -2.40 -0.10
C MET A 48 -5.01 -2.78 -1.08
N ALA A 49 -5.17 -3.87 -1.82
CA ALA A 49 -4.19 -4.32 -2.82
C ALA A 49 -4.03 -3.30 -3.95
N TRP A 50 -5.14 -2.81 -4.51
CA TRP A 50 -5.12 -1.80 -5.57
C TRP A 50 -4.51 -0.47 -5.10
N ALA A 51 -4.86 -0.01 -3.90
CA ALA A 51 -4.28 1.21 -3.34
C ALA A 51 -2.77 1.09 -3.20
N TYR A 52 -2.26 -0.06 -2.74
CA TYR A 52 -0.83 -0.32 -2.64
C TYR A 52 -0.13 -0.35 -4.01
N ILE A 53 -0.68 -1.07 -4.99
CA ILE A 53 -0.11 -1.10 -6.35
C ILE A 53 -0.02 0.31 -6.93
N ARG A 54 -1.11 1.09 -6.80
CA ARG A 54 -1.14 2.47 -7.29
C ARG A 54 -0.15 3.38 -6.57
N GLU A 55 0.00 3.24 -5.26
CA GLU A 55 0.99 4.02 -4.50
C GLU A 55 2.42 3.76 -5.00
N ILE A 56 2.77 2.51 -5.33
CA ILE A 56 4.07 2.17 -5.93
C ILE A 56 4.19 2.73 -7.34
N ASP A 57 3.16 2.58 -8.17
CA ASP A 57 3.10 3.12 -9.54
C ASP A 57 3.32 4.64 -9.55
N ASP A 58 2.62 5.37 -8.67
CA ASP A 58 2.76 6.82 -8.50
C ASP A 58 4.15 7.25 -8.04
N ILE A 59 4.91 6.38 -7.35
CA ILE A 59 6.28 6.66 -6.94
C ILE A 59 7.22 6.48 -8.12
N ILE A 60 7.02 5.42 -8.91
CA ILE A 60 7.83 5.11 -10.08
C ILE A 60 7.59 6.13 -11.19
N ASP A 61 6.35 6.56 -11.39
CA ASP A 61 5.97 7.57 -12.39
C ASP A 61 6.49 8.98 -12.07
N ARG A 62 6.94 9.23 -10.82
CA ARG A 62 7.66 10.47 -10.53
C ARG A 62 8.98 10.48 -11.27
N SER A 63 9.47 11.66 -11.62
CA SER A 63 10.80 11.87 -12.21
C SER A 63 11.93 11.61 -11.20
N ILE A 64 12.00 10.40 -10.68
CA ILE A 64 13.07 9.88 -9.83
C ILE A 64 14.08 9.13 -10.69
N ASP A 65 15.28 8.95 -10.14
CA ASP A 65 16.37 8.28 -10.83
C ASP A 65 16.05 6.80 -11.13
N CYS A 66 16.52 6.31 -12.28
CA CYS A 66 16.25 4.95 -12.77
C CYS A 66 16.77 3.88 -11.80
N GLU A 67 17.94 4.07 -11.19
CA GLU A 67 18.48 3.10 -10.22
C GLU A 67 17.58 3.03 -8.99
N LYS A 68 17.00 4.16 -8.56
CA LYS A 68 16.05 4.19 -7.44
C LYS A 68 14.72 3.51 -7.78
N GLN A 69 14.23 3.66 -9.02
CA GLN A 69 13.04 2.92 -9.46
C GLN A 69 13.27 1.41 -9.43
N LEU A 70 14.42 0.96 -9.95
CA LEU A 70 14.82 -0.45 -9.95
C LEU A 70 15.01 -1.00 -8.55
N ASP A 71 15.58 -0.22 -7.62
CA ASP A 71 15.73 -0.61 -6.22
C ASP A 71 14.37 -0.81 -5.53
N ILE A 72 13.44 0.13 -5.71
CA ILE A 72 12.06 0.04 -5.19
C ILE A 72 11.37 -1.22 -5.74
N LEU A 73 11.40 -1.42 -7.05
CA LEU A 73 10.78 -2.59 -7.69
C LEU A 73 11.41 -3.90 -7.22
N SER A 74 12.73 -3.96 -7.13
CA SER A 74 13.46 -5.16 -6.67
C SER A 74 13.11 -5.50 -5.23
N ARG A 75 12.97 -4.50 -4.37
CA ARG A 75 12.56 -4.66 -2.98
C ARG A 75 11.13 -5.18 -2.86
N GLU A 76 10.17 -4.57 -3.55
CA GLU A 76 8.78 -5.01 -3.49
C GLU A 76 8.62 -6.42 -4.10
N TRP A 77 9.38 -6.74 -5.16
CA TRP A 77 9.43 -8.08 -5.73
C TRP A 77 9.98 -9.12 -4.76
N SER A 78 11.03 -8.78 -4.01
CA SER A 78 11.60 -9.64 -2.98
C SER A 78 10.59 -9.94 -1.86
N ILE A 79 9.85 -8.93 -1.40
CA ILE A 79 8.77 -9.09 -0.41
C ILE A 79 7.68 -10.03 -0.94
N TYR A 80 7.27 -9.85 -2.20
CA TYR A 80 6.28 -10.71 -2.83
C TYR A 80 6.73 -12.17 -2.93
N LYS A 81 7.99 -12.40 -3.35
CA LYS A 81 8.59 -13.75 -3.39
C LYS A 81 8.63 -14.40 -2.00
N ASP A 82 9.10 -13.68 -0.99
CA ASP A 82 9.12 -14.17 0.38
C ASP A 82 7.71 -14.55 0.87
N ILE A 83 6.65 -13.81 0.47
CA ILE A 83 5.26 -14.16 0.80
C ILE A 83 4.82 -15.45 0.07
N LEU A 84 5.10 -15.57 -1.23
CA LEU A 84 4.75 -16.74 -2.03
C LEU A 84 5.43 -18.02 -1.53
N ASP A 85 6.69 -17.90 -1.12
CA ASP A 85 7.49 -19.03 -0.62
C ASP A 85 7.09 -19.44 0.81
N GLY A 86 6.01 -18.87 1.35
CA GLY A 86 5.47 -19.23 2.67
C GLY A 86 6.25 -18.63 3.84
N ASN A 87 7.26 -17.78 3.60
CA ASN A 87 8.02 -17.06 4.63
C ASN A 87 7.22 -15.90 5.27
N SER A 88 5.88 -15.97 5.21
CA SER A 88 4.87 -14.99 5.61
C SER A 88 4.94 -14.48 7.06
N LEU A 89 5.83 -15.04 7.89
CA LEU A 89 6.04 -14.66 9.29
C LEU A 89 7.09 -13.57 9.50
N LYS A 90 7.82 -13.12 8.46
CA LYS A 90 8.63 -11.91 8.58
C LYS A 90 7.68 -10.72 8.73
N SER A 91 7.62 -10.14 9.94
CA SER A 91 7.06 -8.81 10.11
C SER A 91 7.93 -7.84 9.31
N TYR A 92 7.54 -7.55 8.07
CA TYR A 92 8.13 -6.46 7.30
C TYR A 92 7.91 -5.21 8.16
N GLY A 93 9.01 -4.65 8.67
CA GLY A 93 9.00 -3.63 9.71
C GLY A 93 8.02 -2.50 9.43
N LYS A 94 7.60 -1.82 10.50
CA LYS A 94 6.62 -0.70 10.51
C LYS A 94 6.64 0.07 9.18
N ARG A 95 5.69 -0.23 8.27
CA ARG A 95 5.54 0.51 7.00
C ARG A 95 5.43 1.98 7.36
N ILE A 96 6.43 2.77 6.98
CA ILE A 96 6.31 4.22 7.03
C ILE A 96 5.31 4.55 5.94
N TYR A 97 4.07 4.80 6.34
CA TYR A 97 3.06 5.33 5.45
C TYR A 97 3.55 6.71 5.00
N ILE A 98 4.11 6.80 3.78
CA ILE A 98 4.66 8.04 3.21
C ILE A 98 3.55 9.12 3.09
N ARG A 99 2.28 8.73 3.12
CA ARG A 99 1.13 9.65 3.27
C ARG A 99 1.12 10.50 4.56
N HIS A 100 2.01 10.26 5.51
CA HIS A 100 2.21 11.11 6.70
C HIS A 100 3.52 11.92 6.66
N LEU A 101 4.21 11.96 5.51
CA LEU A 101 5.38 12.81 5.26
C LEU A 101 5.01 14.15 4.58
N TRP A 102 3.72 14.54 4.64
CA TRP A 102 3.20 15.82 4.18
C TRP A 102 2.56 16.56 5.35
#